data_AF-A0A929IDQ6-F1
#
_entry.id   AF-A0A929IDQ6-F1
#
_cell.length_a   1.000
_cell.length_b   1.000
_cell.length_c   1.000
_cell.angle_alpha   90.00
_cell.angle_beta   90.00
_cell.angle_gamma   90.00
#
_symmetry.space_group_name_H-M   'P 1'
#
loop_
_entity.id
_entity.type
_entity.pdbx_description
1 polymer ?
#
loop_
_entity_poly.entity_id
_entity_poly.type
_entity_poly.pdbx_seq_one_letter_code
_entity_poly.pdbx_strand_id
1 'polypeptide(L)' 'MIKAASFIQSAADYGFNFYAGVPCSFLKPLINYVIDDGASEWISAANEGDAVA' A
#
# COMPACT_ATOMS: atom_id res chain seq x y z
N MET A 1 12.66 -8.16 -9.43
CA MET A 1 11.85 -7.07 -8.83
C MET A 1 10.45 -7.61 -8.60
N ILE A 2 9.89 -7.46 -7.40
CA ILE A 2 8.55 -7.97 -7.05
C ILE A 2 7.49 -7.04 -7.68
N LYS A 3 6.42 -7.60 -8.24
CA LYS A 3 5.28 -6.81 -8.76
C LYS A 3 4.38 -6.37 -7.60
N ALA A 4 3.86 -5.14 -7.65
CA ALA A 4 2.93 -4.61 -6.65
C ALA A 4 1.76 -5.58 -6.36
N ALA A 5 1.07 -6.02 -7.42
CA ALA A 5 -0.04 -6.97 -7.32
C ALA A 5 0.34 -8.25 -6.55
N SER A 6 1.52 -8.82 -6.82
CA SER A 6 1.97 -10.05 -6.16
C SER A 6 2.16 -9.85 -4.66
N PHE A 7 2.64 -8.68 -4.23
CA PHE A 7 2.79 -8.35 -2.81
C PHE A 7 1.42 -8.13 -2.15
N ILE A 8 0.58 -7.29 -2.74
CA ILE A 8 -0.73 -6.90 -2.19
C ILE A 8 -1.68 -8.10 -2.09
N GLN A 9 -1.75 -8.93 -3.13
CA GLN A 9 -2.61 -10.13 -3.12
C GLN A 9 -2.15 -11.15 -2.08
N SER A 10 -0.83 -11.35 -1.96
CA SER A 10 -0.30 -12.25 -0.93
C SER A 10 -0.63 -11.73 0.47
N ALA A 11 -0.52 -10.42 0.72
CA ALA A 11 -0.89 -9.82 2.00
C ALA A 11 -2.40 -9.91 2.27
N ALA A 12 -3.24 -9.75 1.24
CA ALA A 12 -4.68 -9.94 1.36
C ALA A 12 -5.05 -11.36 1.79
N ASP A 13 -4.34 -12.39 1.32
CA ASP A 13 -4.52 -13.78 1.77
C ASP A 13 -4.23 -13.98 3.27
N TYR A 14 -3.42 -13.09 3.87
CA TYR A 14 -3.17 -13.05 5.32
C TYR A 14 -4.12 -12.10 6.08
N GLY A 15 -5.09 -11.50 5.41
CA GLY A 15 -6.10 -10.62 6.02
C GLY A 15 -5.69 -9.14 6.14
N PHE A 16 -4.58 -8.73 5.52
CA PHE A 16 -4.24 -7.30 5.44
C PHE A 16 -5.15 -6.61 4.42
N ASN A 17 -5.77 -5.49 4.84
CA ASN A 17 -6.75 -4.75 4.03
C ASN A 17 -6.51 -3.23 4.01
N PHE A 18 -5.42 -2.75 4.59
CA PHE A 18 -5.03 -1.34 4.50
C PHE A 18 -3.52 -1.20 4.41
N TYR A 19 -3.08 -0.06 3.87
CA TYR A 19 -1.69 0.33 3.75
C TYR A 19 -1.57 1.81 4.10
N ALA A 20 -0.62 2.16 4.97
CA ALA A 20 -0.36 3.53 5.38
C ALA A 20 1.02 4.01 4.91
N GLY A 21 1.13 5.28 4.53
CA GLY A 21 2.42 5.82 4.11
C GLY A 21 2.38 7.24 3.54
N VAL A 22 3.55 7.68 3.08
CA VAL A 22 3.74 8.96 2.38
C VAL A 22 3.95 8.68 0.89
N PRO A 23 3.27 9.38 -0.03
CA PRO A 23 3.47 9.18 -1.47
C PRO A 23 4.91 9.48 -1.92
N CYS A 24 5.52 8.54 -2.64
CA CYS A 24 6.83 8.71 -3.25
C CYS A 24 6.89 8.07 -4.65
N SER A 25 7.83 8.51 -5.49
CA SER A 25 7.93 8.03 -6.88
C SER A 25 8.31 6.55 -6.98
N PHE A 26 9.09 6.03 -6.03
CA PHE A 26 9.56 4.63 -6.04
C PHE A 26 8.44 3.62 -5.77
N LEU A 27 7.49 3.96 -4.90
CA LEU A 27 6.38 3.08 -4.53
C LEU A 27 5.09 3.38 -5.28
N LYS A 28 5.11 4.33 -6.23
CA LYS A 28 3.94 4.70 -7.04
C LYS A 28 3.18 3.49 -7.62
N PRO A 29 3.82 2.43 -8.18
CA PRO A 29 3.09 1.27 -8.67
C PRO A 29 2.32 0.51 -7.58
N LEU A 30 2.84 0.48 -6.35
CA LEU A 30 2.17 -0.16 -5.21
C LEU A 30 1.02 0.70 -4.70
N ILE A 31 1.26 2.00 -4.51
CA ILE A 31 0.24 2.95 -4.05
C ILE A 31 -0.94 2.97 -5.01
N ASN A 32 -0.67 3.08 -6.31
CA ASN A 32 -1.72 3.07 -7.32
C ASN A 32 -2.48 1.74 -7.33
N TYR A 33 -1.80 0.61 -7.17
CA TYR A 33 -2.47 -0.69 -7.13
C TYR A 33 -3.48 -0.75 -5.96
N VAL A 34 -3.07 -0.33 -4.77
CA VAL A 34 -3.94 -0.28 -3.58
C VAL A 34 -5.14 0.64 -3.83
N ILE A 35 -4.91 1.83 -4.38
CA ILE A 35 -5.99 2.79 -4.68
C ILE A 35 -6.96 2.25 -5.75
N ASP A 36 -6.44 1.58 -6.77
CA ASP A 36 -7.22 1.11 -7.92
C ASP A 36 -7.92 -0.25 -7.66
N ASP A 37 -7.40 -1.09 -6.75
CA ASP A 37 -7.96 -2.42 -6.49
C ASP A 37 -9.32 -2.38 -5.77
N GLY A 38 -9.59 -1.30 -5.02
CA GLY A 38 -10.84 -1.09 -4.28
C GLY A 38 -11.11 -2.11 -3.15
N ALA A 39 -10.23 -3.06 -2.93
CA ALA A 39 -10.28 -4.08 -1.88
C ALA A 39 -9.44 -3.66 -0.66
N SER A 40 -8.42 -2.83 -0.88
CA SER A 40 -7.52 -2.32 0.15
C SER A 40 -7.67 -0.80 0.34
N GLU A 41 -7.50 -0.31 1.56
CA GLU A 41 -7.51 1.12 1.86
C GLU A 41 -6.10 1.71 1.84
N TRP A 42 -5.91 2.85 1.16
CA TRP A 42 -4.69 3.66 1.28
C TRP A 42 -4.88 4.80 2.27
N ILE A 43 -4.09 4.80 3.34
CA ILE A 43 -4.10 5.82 4.39
C ILE A 43 -2.88 6.73 4.20
N SER A 44 -3.11 7.99 3.83
CA SER A 44 -2.02 8.96 3.68
C SER A 44 -1.57 9.49 5.04
N ALA A 45 -0.26 9.53 5.27
CA ALA A 45 0.37 10.11 6.47
C ALA A 45 1.16 11.38 6.11
N ALA A 46 1.44 12.24 7.11
CA ALA A 46 2.21 13.47 6.90
C ALA A 46 3.73 13.20 6.84
N ASN A 47 4.20 12.14 7.50
CA ASN A 47 5.58 11.64 7.44
C ASN A 47 5.59 10.11 7.70
N GLU A 48 6.71 9.44 7.45
CA GLU A 48 6.83 7.99 7.63
C GLU A 48 6.72 7.54 9.09
N GLY A 49 7.09 8.41 10.04
CA GLY A 49 6.87 8.18 11.47
C GLY A 49 5.39 8.14 11.84
N ASP A 50 4.58 9.05 11.27
CA ASP A 50 3.13 9.04 11.47
C ASP A 50 2.46 7.81 10.82
N ALA A 51 3.05 7.27 9.75
CA ALA A 51 2.51 6.09 9.07
C ALA A 51 2.69 4.79 9.87
N VAL A 52 3.71 4.72 10.75
CA VAL A 52 4.03 3.52 11.54
C VAL A 52 3.47 3.56 12.97
N ALA A 53 3.14 4.76 13.46
CA ALA A 53 2.69 5.01 14.84
C ALA A 53 1.28 4.49 15.15
#